data_AF-A0A9E5RGZ6-F1
#
_entry.id   AF-A0A9E5RGZ6-F1
#
_cell.length_a   1.000
_cell.length_b   1.000
_cell.length_c   1.000
_cell.angle_alpha   90.00
_cell.angle_beta   90.00
_cell.angle_gamma   90.00
#
_symmetry.space_group_name_H-M   'P 1'
#
loop_
_entity.id
_entity.type
_entity.pdbx_description
1 polymer ?
#
loop_
_entity_poly.entity_id
_entity_poly.type
_entity_poly.pdbx_seq_one_letter_code
_entity_poly.pdbx_strand_id
1 'polypeptide(L)'
;MKAQHWLTKTWRKSNLKYQENWLLQLLILSLLLVSIFLYANHQINLRQEQIVLGKYFDQITTLFVAGDQSATAINKTNLGRARTVATLHQLSGQRKGQLLQFLAEANLIVRNQSLIGLEGTDFKGSELIEANLSDVNLDRVNLAGANLQDSVLAKSSLVEANLRQATLSEANLASANLSQATLVRANLSSAVLEAANLSEANLRGATLRGTNFRQAKMTDANLESARMESAVLDDAQADGVELNNAVLIRADLNRVSLKDSILRYANLEGAALNQAILIDADIRAAILEDARLAEADLSNANLTRSVLINASLNNANFSQTNLSYANLRDANVESDTFDQAIFCNTIMPDGEIENRDCP
;
A
#
# COMPACT_ATOMS: atom_id res chain seq x y z
N MET A 1 80.50 -4.43 -17.99
CA MET A 1 79.61 -3.67 -17.09
C MET A 1 78.11 -3.64 -17.49
N LYS A 2 77.65 -4.36 -18.54
CA LYS A 2 76.21 -4.36 -18.94
C LYS A 2 75.39 -5.61 -18.56
N ALA A 3 76.02 -6.72 -18.18
CA ALA A 3 75.31 -7.97 -17.85
C ALA A 3 74.75 -8.03 -16.41
N GLN A 4 75.43 -7.43 -15.42
CA GLN A 4 74.99 -7.44 -14.02
C GLN A 4 73.80 -6.52 -13.72
N HIS A 5 73.56 -5.49 -14.55
CA HIS A 5 72.43 -4.57 -14.39
C HIS A 5 71.11 -5.13 -14.96
N TRP A 6 71.18 -6.06 -15.91
CA TRP A 6 69.98 -6.69 -16.49
C TRP A 6 69.43 -7.80 -15.60
N LEU A 7 70.32 -8.61 -14.99
CA LEU A 7 69.94 -9.69 -14.08
C LEU A 7 69.28 -9.16 -12.80
N THR A 8 69.75 -8.07 -12.21
CA THR A 8 69.16 -7.49 -10.99
C THR A 8 67.80 -6.82 -11.23
N LYS A 9 67.55 -6.27 -12.42
CA LYS A 9 66.29 -5.61 -12.78
C LYS A 9 65.19 -6.60 -13.18
N THR A 10 65.56 -7.73 -13.78
CA THR A 10 64.63 -8.83 -14.10
C THR A 10 64.29 -9.67 -12.87
N TRP A 11 65.25 -9.93 -11.97
CA TRP A 11 64.99 -10.62 -10.69
C TRP A 11 64.07 -9.82 -9.75
N ARG A 12 64.20 -8.49 -9.69
CA ARG A 12 63.28 -7.64 -8.90
C ARG A 12 61.85 -7.65 -9.45
N LYS A 13 61.67 -7.65 -10.78
CA LYS A 13 60.34 -7.68 -11.42
C LYS A 13 59.67 -9.06 -11.36
N SER A 14 60.42 -10.17 -11.39
CA SER A 14 59.85 -11.52 -11.23
C SER A 14 59.45 -11.80 -9.78
N ASN A 15 60.22 -11.33 -8.79
CA ASN A 15 59.87 -11.47 -7.37
C ASN A 15 58.65 -10.64 -6.97
N LEU A 16 58.48 -9.42 -7.52
CA LEU A 16 57.28 -8.60 -7.27
C LEU A 16 56.00 -9.27 -7.79
N LYS A 17 56.05 -9.89 -8.98
CA LYS A 17 54.89 -10.58 -9.58
C LYS A 17 54.51 -11.87 -8.83
N TYR A 18 55.49 -12.57 -8.24
CA TYR A 18 55.22 -13.69 -7.32
C TYR A 18 54.74 -13.20 -5.95
N GLN A 19 55.25 -12.06 -5.46
CA GLN A 19 54.85 -11.50 -4.18
C GLN A 19 53.42 -10.95 -4.18
N GLU A 20 52.95 -10.38 -5.28
CA GLU A 20 51.56 -9.94 -5.42
C GLU A 20 50.60 -11.14 -5.52
N ASN A 21 51.04 -12.26 -6.10
CA ASN A 21 50.18 -13.42 -6.35
C ASN A 21 49.82 -14.19 -5.07
N TRP A 22 50.73 -14.32 -4.09
CA TRP A 22 50.41 -14.98 -2.81
C TRP A 22 49.52 -14.12 -1.91
N LEU A 23 49.67 -12.79 -1.94
CA LEU A 23 48.77 -11.86 -1.23
C LEU A 23 47.35 -11.91 -1.79
N LEU A 24 47.21 -11.93 -3.13
CA LEU A 24 45.93 -12.15 -3.80
C LEU A 24 45.32 -13.51 -3.46
N GLN A 25 46.12 -14.58 -3.44
CA GLN A 25 45.65 -15.91 -3.03
C GLN A 25 45.21 -15.95 -1.57
N LEU A 26 45.91 -15.30 -0.65
CA LEU A 26 45.50 -15.20 0.75
C LEU A 26 44.23 -14.39 0.93
N LEU A 27 44.05 -13.31 0.17
CA LEU A 27 42.83 -12.51 0.18
C LEU A 27 41.64 -13.27 -0.40
N ILE A 28 41.83 -14.03 -1.47
CA ILE A 28 40.80 -14.91 -2.04
C ILE A 28 40.44 -16.02 -1.05
N LEU A 29 41.44 -16.64 -0.42
CA LEU A 29 41.22 -17.69 0.58
C LEU A 29 40.48 -17.15 1.81
N SER A 30 40.79 -15.93 2.27
CA SER A 30 40.10 -15.31 3.41
C SER A 30 38.65 -14.96 3.06
N LEU A 31 38.39 -14.42 1.87
CA LEU A 31 37.02 -14.17 1.38
C LEU A 31 36.23 -15.47 1.25
N LEU A 32 36.85 -16.53 0.72
CA LEU A 32 36.23 -17.86 0.64
C LEU A 32 35.92 -18.42 2.04
N LEU A 33 36.85 -18.34 2.99
CA LEU A 33 36.62 -18.80 4.36
C LEU A 33 35.48 -18.02 5.04
N VAL A 34 35.43 -16.69 4.85
CA VAL A 34 34.32 -15.86 5.34
C VAL A 34 33.01 -16.30 4.69
N SER A 35 32.98 -16.52 3.37
CA SER A 35 31.77 -16.96 2.67
C SER A 35 31.29 -18.34 3.13
N ILE A 36 32.19 -19.29 3.35
CA ILE A 36 31.89 -20.64 3.83
C ILE A 36 31.38 -20.57 5.27
N PHE A 37 32.02 -19.77 6.13
CA PHE A 37 31.58 -19.57 7.51
C PHE A 37 30.17 -18.96 7.55
N LEU A 38 29.92 -17.91 6.76
CA LEU A 38 28.60 -17.30 6.66
C LEU A 38 27.55 -18.29 6.14
N TYR A 39 27.89 -19.09 5.13
CA TYR A 39 27.01 -20.13 4.59
C TYR A 39 26.70 -21.21 5.63
N ALA A 40 27.72 -21.73 6.32
CA ALA A 40 27.54 -22.74 7.36
C ALA A 40 26.69 -22.21 8.52
N ASN A 41 26.93 -20.97 8.96
CA ASN A 41 26.15 -20.33 10.01
C ASN A 41 24.69 -20.10 9.58
N HIS A 42 24.46 -19.71 8.32
CA HIS A 42 23.12 -19.59 7.75
C HIS A 42 22.38 -20.94 7.74
N GLN A 43 23.03 -22.02 7.32
CA GLN A 43 22.45 -23.37 7.33
C GLN A 43 22.13 -23.86 8.75
N ILE A 44 22.96 -23.52 9.74
CA ILE A 44 22.69 -23.84 11.15
C ILE A 44 21.44 -23.10 11.63
N ASN A 45 21.32 -21.80 11.34
CA ASN A 45 20.14 -21.01 11.73
C ASN A 45 18.86 -21.57 11.12
N LEU A 46 18.87 -21.93 9.82
CA LEU A 46 17.71 -22.54 9.15
C LEU A 46 17.25 -23.83 9.83
N ARG A 47 18.19 -24.66 10.29
CA ARG A 47 17.87 -25.89 11.03
C ARG A 47 17.29 -25.61 12.42
N GLN A 48 17.83 -24.62 13.13
CA GLN A 48 17.29 -24.23 14.45
C GLN A 48 15.86 -23.72 14.33
N GLU A 49 15.58 -22.84 13.37
CA GLU A 49 14.22 -22.34 13.14
C GLU A 49 13.25 -23.46 12.75
N GLN A 50 13.67 -24.45 11.95
CA GLN A 50 12.85 -25.62 11.63
C GLN A 50 12.48 -26.43 12.88
N ILE A 51 13.42 -26.61 13.82
CA ILE A 51 13.17 -27.32 15.08
C ILE A 51 12.20 -26.52 15.96
N VAL A 52 12.40 -25.21 16.08
CA VAL A 52 11.53 -24.32 16.85
C VAL A 52 10.10 -24.35 16.29
N LEU A 53 9.96 -24.22 14.97
CA LEU A 53 8.67 -24.24 14.29
C LEU A 53 7.98 -25.61 14.42
N GLY A 54 8.71 -26.72 14.25
CA GLY A 54 8.18 -28.07 14.43
C GLY A 54 7.65 -28.30 15.85
N LYS A 55 8.44 -27.93 16.88
CA LYS A 55 7.99 -28.00 18.28
C LYS A 55 6.74 -27.17 18.53
N TYR A 56 6.65 -25.99 17.93
CA TYR A 56 5.47 -25.14 18.03
C TYR A 56 4.24 -25.82 17.43
N PHE A 57 4.35 -26.40 16.23
CA PHE A 57 3.24 -27.14 15.61
C PHE A 57 2.76 -28.30 16.46
N ASP A 58 3.68 -29.10 17.02
CA ASP A 58 3.32 -30.20 17.92
C ASP A 58 2.57 -29.69 19.16
N GLN A 59 3.06 -28.60 19.76
CA GLN A 59 2.47 -28.00 20.96
C GLN A 59 1.08 -27.41 20.71
N ILE A 60 0.87 -26.71 19.60
CA ILE A 60 -0.43 -26.11 19.25
C ILE A 60 -1.43 -27.20 18.84
N THR A 61 -0.99 -28.18 18.05
CA THR A 61 -1.82 -29.32 17.66
C THR A 61 -2.25 -30.11 18.89
N THR A 62 -1.34 -30.37 19.84
CA THR A 62 -1.71 -31.05 21.09
C THR A 62 -2.73 -30.25 21.91
N LEU A 63 -2.54 -28.92 21.96
CA LEU A 63 -3.38 -28.04 22.78
C LEU A 63 -4.82 -27.92 22.25
N PHE A 64 -4.98 -27.80 20.93
CA PHE A 64 -6.28 -27.51 20.30
C PHE A 64 -6.89 -28.68 19.53
N VAL A 65 -6.09 -29.62 19.01
CA VAL A 65 -6.57 -30.72 18.16
C VAL A 65 -6.61 -32.05 18.91
N ALA A 66 -5.55 -32.41 19.65
CA ALA A 66 -5.48 -33.70 20.34
C ALA A 66 -6.25 -33.73 21.68
N GLY A 67 -6.77 -32.59 22.13
CA GLY A 67 -7.67 -32.50 23.28
C GLY A 67 -6.97 -32.66 24.64
N ASP A 68 -6.20 -31.67 25.07
CA ASP A 68 -5.80 -31.58 26.49
C ASP A 68 -7.03 -31.32 27.36
N GLN A 69 -7.52 -32.33 28.09
CA GLN A 69 -8.71 -32.20 28.96
C GLN A 69 -8.42 -31.49 30.28
N SER A 70 -7.16 -31.17 30.59
CA SER A 70 -6.77 -30.56 31.86
C SER A 70 -6.86 -29.04 31.89
N ALA A 71 -6.88 -28.38 30.72
CA ALA A 71 -6.92 -26.93 30.60
C ALA A 71 -8.33 -26.43 30.23
N THR A 72 -8.83 -25.42 30.95
CA THR A 72 -10.06 -24.68 30.58
C THR A 72 -9.87 -23.98 29.23
N ALA A 73 -10.97 -23.73 28.50
CA ALA A 73 -10.91 -23.09 27.18
C ALA A 73 -10.13 -21.75 27.19
N ILE A 74 -10.34 -20.91 28.20
CA ILE A 74 -9.62 -19.64 28.40
C ILE A 74 -8.10 -19.88 28.58
N ASN A 75 -7.72 -20.89 29.37
CA ASN A 75 -6.31 -21.23 29.56
C ASN A 75 -5.65 -21.73 28.27
N LYS A 76 -6.39 -22.47 27.43
CA LYS A 76 -5.89 -22.92 26.12
C LYS A 76 -5.61 -21.76 25.18
N THR A 77 -6.55 -20.82 25.04
CA THR A 77 -6.38 -19.63 24.19
C THR A 77 -5.19 -18.78 24.64
N ASN A 78 -5.08 -18.49 25.93
CA ASN A 78 -3.96 -17.71 26.47
C ASN A 78 -2.61 -18.42 26.30
N LEU A 79 -2.56 -19.74 26.54
CA LEU A 79 -1.35 -20.53 26.34
C LEU A 79 -0.96 -20.63 24.87
N GLY A 80 -1.95 -20.81 23.98
CA GLY A 80 -1.76 -20.80 22.54
C GLY A 80 -1.11 -19.50 22.08
N ARG A 81 -1.70 -18.36 22.44
CA ARG A 81 -1.15 -17.03 22.16
C ARG A 81 0.24 -16.84 22.74
N ALA A 82 0.47 -17.20 24.00
CA ALA A 82 1.78 -17.04 24.64
C ALA A 82 2.87 -17.84 23.90
N ARG A 83 2.56 -19.08 23.48
CA ARG A 83 3.45 -19.91 22.66
C ARG A 83 3.69 -19.26 21.30
N THR A 84 2.65 -18.77 20.63
CA THR A 84 2.77 -18.07 19.34
C THR A 84 3.73 -16.89 19.45
N VAL A 85 3.52 -15.99 20.41
CA VAL A 85 4.38 -14.81 20.63
C VAL A 85 5.83 -15.22 20.91
N ALA A 86 6.04 -16.17 21.83
CA ALA A 86 7.38 -16.62 22.20
C ALA A 86 8.14 -17.26 21.03
N THR A 87 7.42 -17.97 20.15
CA THR A 87 7.97 -18.57 18.94
C THR A 87 8.32 -17.50 17.90
N LEU A 88 7.46 -16.51 17.65
CA LEU A 88 7.67 -15.50 16.61
C LEU A 88 9.00 -14.73 16.76
N HIS A 89 9.44 -14.45 17.99
CA HIS A 89 10.72 -13.76 18.24
C HIS A 89 11.96 -14.54 17.78
N GLN A 90 11.83 -15.84 17.56
CA GLN A 90 12.93 -16.73 17.17
C GLN A 90 12.91 -17.08 15.69
N LEU A 91 11.96 -16.54 14.92
CA LEU A 91 11.72 -16.92 13.54
C LEU A 91 12.08 -15.79 12.57
N SER A 92 12.72 -16.16 11.47
CA SER A 92 12.84 -15.32 10.28
C SER A 92 11.48 -15.01 9.64
N GLY A 93 11.43 -14.00 8.77
CA GLY A 93 10.21 -13.62 8.04
C GLY A 93 9.56 -14.80 7.31
N GLN A 94 10.35 -15.63 6.63
CA GLN A 94 9.85 -16.83 5.95
C GLN A 94 9.14 -17.79 6.93
N ARG A 95 9.72 -18.02 8.10
CA ARG A 95 9.13 -18.94 9.10
C ARG A 95 7.96 -18.33 9.84
N LYS A 96 7.96 -17.00 10.06
CA LYS A 96 6.78 -16.28 10.55
C LYS A 96 5.60 -16.45 9.59
N GLY A 97 5.84 -16.34 8.28
CA GLY A 97 4.84 -16.59 7.25
C GLY A 97 4.24 -18.00 7.32
N GLN A 98 5.10 -19.01 7.37
CA GLN A 98 4.66 -20.41 7.55
C GLN A 98 3.85 -20.64 8.83
N LEU A 99 4.26 -20.01 9.93
CA LEU A 99 3.52 -20.09 11.18
C LEU A 99 2.12 -19.48 11.04
N LEU A 100 2.01 -18.30 10.41
CA LEU A 100 0.72 -17.63 10.21
C LEU A 100 -0.19 -18.46 9.31
N GLN A 101 0.35 -18.98 8.22
CA GLN A 101 -0.37 -19.84 7.30
C GLN A 101 -0.89 -21.09 8.01
N PHE A 102 -0.06 -21.76 8.82
CA PHE A 102 -0.52 -22.90 9.63
C PHE A 102 -1.67 -22.53 10.56
N LEU A 103 -1.59 -21.37 11.24
CA LEU A 103 -2.66 -20.91 12.11
C LEU A 103 -3.97 -20.66 11.36
N ALA A 104 -3.88 -20.08 10.15
CA ALA A 104 -5.03 -19.84 9.27
C ALA A 104 -5.65 -21.17 8.79
N GLU A 105 -4.83 -22.08 8.24
CA GLU A 105 -5.25 -23.39 7.72
C GLU A 105 -5.86 -24.29 8.81
N ALA A 106 -5.34 -24.20 10.04
CA ALA A 106 -5.87 -24.90 11.20
C ALA A 106 -7.13 -24.24 11.79
N ASN A 107 -7.65 -23.17 11.17
CA ASN A 107 -8.80 -22.39 11.63
C ASN A 107 -8.66 -21.87 13.07
N LEU A 108 -7.44 -21.53 13.48
CA LEU A 108 -7.16 -21.08 14.86
C LEU A 108 -7.32 -19.57 15.04
N ILE A 109 -7.46 -18.82 13.94
CA ILE A 109 -7.44 -17.36 13.90
C ILE A 109 -8.58 -16.78 13.04
N VAL A 110 -9.73 -17.46 12.99
CA VAL A 110 -10.89 -17.06 12.18
C VAL A 110 -11.52 -15.75 12.71
N ARG A 111 -11.83 -14.79 11.83
CA ARG A 111 -12.30 -13.42 12.10
C ARG A 111 -13.21 -13.28 13.33
N ASN A 112 -14.25 -14.10 13.43
CA ASN A 112 -15.27 -14.01 14.48
C ASN A 112 -15.17 -15.09 15.57
N GLN A 113 -14.18 -15.99 15.47
CA GLN A 113 -14.04 -17.17 16.34
C GLN A 113 -12.55 -17.54 16.56
N SER A 114 -11.67 -16.55 16.67
CA SER A 114 -10.24 -16.78 16.90
C SER A 114 -10.01 -17.55 18.20
N LEU A 115 -9.41 -18.74 18.10
CA LEU A 115 -8.96 -19.52 19.25
C LEU A 115 -7.63 -19.01 19.79
N ILE A 116 -6.81 -18.38 18.93
CA ILE A 116 -5.55 -17.72 19.26
C ILE A 116 -5.67 -16.27 18.81
N GLY A 117 -5.69 -15.33 19.76
CA GLY A 117 -5.65 -13.90 19.42
C GLY A 117 -4.25 -13.51 18.93
N LEU A 118 -4.17 -12.75 17.82
CA LEU A 118 -2.92 -12.27 17.22
C LEU A 118 -2.68 -10.77 17.42
N GLU A 119 -3.53 -10.07 18.16
CA GLU A 119 -3.46 -8.62 18.35
C GLU A 119 -2.09 -8.19 18.88
N GLY A 120 -1.40 -7.29 18.19
CA GLY A 120 -0.07 -6.81 18.57
C GLY A 120 1.09 -7.78 18.35
N THR A 121 0.86 -8.93 17.69
CA THR A 121 1.95 -9.86 17.35
C THR A 121 2.81 -9.36 16.19
N ASP A 122 4.09 -9.76 16.19
CA ASP A 122 5.09 -9.27 15.22
C ASP A 122 5.35 -10.24 14.07
N PHE A 123 4.66 -10.03 12.95
CA PHE A 123 4.87 -10.69 11.66
C PHE A 123 5.63 -9.81 10.65
N LYS A 124 6.38 -8.81 11.12
CA LYS A 124 7.15 -7.92 10.25
C LYS A 124 8.06 -8.71 9.29
N GLY A 125 8.02 -8.33 8.01
CA GLY A 125 8.84 -8.92 6.95
C GLY A 125 8.51 -10.38 6.64
N SER A 126 7.31 -10.85 7.02
CA SER A 126 6.91 -12.22 6.71
C SER A 126 6.72 -12.46 5.21
N GLU A 127 7.11 -13.63 4.73
CA GLU A 127 6.82 -14.06 3.35
C GLU A 127 5.50 -14.84 3.34
N LEU A 128 4.49 -14.28 2.69
CA LEU A 128 3.10 -14.73 2.62
C LEU A 128 2.58 -14.69 1.17
N ILE A 129 3.49 -14.87 0.20
CA ILE A 129 3.18 -14.93 -1.22
C ILE A 129 2.16 -16.05 -1.45
N GLU A 130 1.08 -15.77 -2.18
CA GLU A 130 -0.01 -16.71 -2.48
C GLU A 130 -0.71 -17.33 -1.24
N ALA A 131 -0.44 -16.82 -0.03
CA ALA A 131 -1.02 -17.37 1.18
C ALA A 131 -2.54 -17.17 1.21
N ASN A 132 -3.29 -18.21 1.61
CA ASN A 132 -4.72 -18.07 1.88
C ASN A 132 -4.94 -17.65 3.33
N LEU A 133 -5.31 -16.38 3.50
CA LEU A 133 -5.64 -15.71 4.75
C LEU A 133 -7.09 -15.18 4.72
N SER A 134 -7.96 -15.83 3.94
CA SER A 134 -9.37 -15.46 3.84
C SER A 134 -10.06 -15.67 5.19
N ASP A 135 -10.98 -14.76 5.54
CA ASP A 135 -11.76 -14.82 6.78
C ASP A 135 -10.90 -14.90 8.08
N VAL A 136 -9.64 -14.49 8.05
CA VAL A 136 -8.73 -14.46 9.21
C VAL A 136 -8.84 -13.15 10.00
N ASN A 137 -8.64 -13.22 11.33
CA ASN A 137 -8.40 -12.06 12.19
C ASN A 137 -6.89 -11.71 12.26
N LEU A 138 -6.53 -10.60 11.66
CA LEU A 138 -5.19 -9.98 11.68
C LEU A 138 -5.25 -8.57 12.30
N ASP A 139 -6.25 -8.30 13.15
CA ASP A 139 -6.42 -7.01 13.80
C ASP A 139 -5.19 -6.67 14.64
N ARG A 140 -4.69 -5.44 14.50
CA ARG A 140 -3.52 -4.90 15.21
C ARG A 140 -2.24 -5.73 15.03
N VAL A 141 -2.18 -6.62 14.03
CA VAL A 141 -0.96 -7.38 13.72
C VAL A 141 0.06 -6.48 13.03
N ASN A 142 1.34 -6.64 13.38
CA ASN A 142 2.41 -5.97 12.67
C ASN A 142 2.87 -6.80 11.46
N LEU A 143 2.48 -6.39 10.26
CA LEU A 143 2.87 -6.95 8.96
C LEU A 143 3.76 -5.97 8.16
N ALA A 144 4.44 -5.04 8.83
CA ALA A 144 5.25 -4.05 8.14
C ALA A 144 6.34 -4.73 7.28
N GLY A 145 6.45 -4.32 6.02
CA GLY A 145 7.37 -4.91 5.05
C GLY A 145 7.11 -6.39 4.71
N ALA A 146 5.97 -6.97 5.12
CA ALA A 146 5.60 -8.31 4.72
C ALA A 146 5.35 -8.38 3.20
N ASN A 147 5.63 -9.54 2.62
CA ASN A 147 5.34 -9.83 1.24
C ASN A 147 4.07 -10.69 1.14
N LEU A 148 2.96 -10.04 0.81
CA LEU A 148 1.60 -10.57 0.64
C LEU A 148 1.20 -10.57 -0.84
N GLN A 149 2.16 -10.54 -1.75
CA GLN A 149 1.92 -10.62 -3.19
C GLN A 149 1.05 -11.85 -3.52
N ASP A 150 0.04 -11.68 -4.37
CA ASP A 150 -0.87 -12.74 -4.82
C ASP A 150 -1.65 -13.47 -3.69
N SER A 151 -1.58 -12.97 -2.45
CA SER A 151 -2.27 -13.56 -1.32
C SER A 151 -3.79 -13.35 -1.38
N VAL A 152 -4.54 -14.24 -0.73
CA VAL A 152 -5.99 -14.12 -0.59
C VAL A 152 -6.33 -13.71 0.83
N LEU A 153 -6.75 -12.46 1.00
CA LEU A 153 -7.17 -11.83 2.27
C LEU A 153 -8.66 -11.47 2.26
N ALA A 154 -9.44 -12.07 1.35
CA ALA A 154 -10.85 -11.76 1.20
C ALA A 154 -11.59 -11.94 2.53
N LYS A 155 -12.42 -10.95 2.89
CA LYS A 155 -13.22 -10.91 4.13
C LYS A 155 -12.43 -10.96 5.44
N SER A 156 -11.10 -10.92 5.41
CA SER A 156 -10.26 -10.85 6.60
C SER A 156 -10.50 -9.55 7.39
N SER A 157 -10.14 -9.56 8.67
CA SER A 157 -10.08 -8.37 9.50
C SER A 157 -8.62 -7.96 9.69
N LEU A 158 -8.30 -6.72 9.36
CA LEU A 158 -6.99 -6.08 9.42
C LEU A 158 -7.12 -4.73 10.14
N VAL A 159 -8.07 -4.62 11.07
CA VAL A 159 -8.37 -3.36 11.77
C VAL A 159 -7.13 -2.93 12.54
N GLU A 160 -6.71 -1.69 12.34
CA GLU A 160 -5.48 -1.13 12.96
C GLU A 160 -4.21 -1.95 12.65
N ALA A 161 -4.21 -2.83 11.64
CA ALA A 161 -3.02 -3.60 11.27
C ALA A 161 -1.94 -2.67 10.71
N ASN A 162 -0.67 -2.97 11.00
CA ASN A 162 0.45 -2.23 10.45
C ASN A 162 1.01 -2.95 9.22
N LEU A 163 0.68 -2.44 8.03
CA LEU A 163 1.10 -2.90 6.72
C LEU A 163 2.10 -1.92 6.05
N ARG A 164 2.78 -1.08 6.84
CA ARG A 164 3.71 -0.08 6.31
C ARG A 164 4.77 -0.76 5.44
N GLN A 165 4.95 -0.26 4.22
CA GLN A 165 5.89 -0.80 3.21
C GLN A 165 5.66 -2.28 2.84
N ALA A 166 4.50 -2.87 3.14
CA ALA A 166 4.18 -4.22 2.70
C ALA A 166 3.98 -4.27 1.17
N THR A 167 4.25 -5.43 0.57
CA THR A 167 3.93 -5.73 -0.82
C THR A 167 2.63 -6.52 -0.84
N LEU A 168 1.58 -5.97 -1.42
CA LEU A 168 0.23 -6.52 -1.59
C LEU A 168 -0.17 -6.49 -3.08
N SER A 169 0.80 -6.46 -3.98
CA SER A 169 0.52 -6.44 -5.42
C SER A 169 -0.27 -7.69 -5.80
N GLU A 170 -1.34 -7.48 -6.57
CA GLU A 170 -2.25 -8.56 -7.03
C GLU A 170 -2.97 -9.33 -5.90
N ALA A 171 -2.86 -8.87 -4.65
CA ALA A 171 -3.56 -9.50 -3.52
C ALA A 171 -5.08 -9.30 -3.61
N ASN A 172 -5.84 -10.31 -3.20
CA ASN A 172 -7.29 -10.23 -3.11
C ASN A 172 -7.73 -9.85 -1.68
N LEU A 173 -8.12 -8.60 -1.49
CA LEU A 173 -8.64 -8.02 -0.25
C LEU A 173 -10.16 -7.73 -0.35
N ALA A 174 -10.88 -8.41 -1.24
CA ALA A 174 -12.31 -8.15 -1.43
C ALA A 174 -13.08 -8.29 -0.11
N SER A 175 -13.87 -7.28 0.23
CA SER A 175 -14.64 -7.19 1.49
C SER A 175 -13.82 -7.30 2.78
N ALA A 176 -12.50 -7.12 2.73
CA ALA A 176 -11.65 -7.09 3.91
C ALA A 176 -11.89 -5.82 4.73
N ASN A 177 -11.67 -5.89 6.04
CA ASN A 177 -11.78 -4.73 6.93
C ASN A 177 -10.39 -4.20 7.29
N LEU A 178 -9.93 -3.16 6.61
CA LEU A 178 -8.68 -2.43 6.85
C LEU A 178 -8.92 -1.08 7.56
N SER A 179 -10.04 -0.90 8.27
CA SER A 179 -10.31 0.37 8.95
C SER A 179 -9.18 0.72 9.92
N GLN A 180 -8.71 1.96 9.87
CA GLN A 180 -7.59 2.48 10.67
C GLN A 180 -6.24 1.74 10.44
N ALA A 181 -6.11 0.91 9.41
CA ALA A 181 -4.85 0.25 9.10
C ALA A 181 -3.79 1.24 8.61
N THR A 182 -2.52 0.95 8.90
CA THR A 182 -1.38 1.73 8.40
C THR A 182 -0.77 1.07 7.17
N LEU A 183 -0.99 1.65 5.99
CA LEU A 183 -0.52 1.19 4.67
C LEU A 183 0.50 2.16 4.05
N VAL A 184 1.15 3.00 4.86
CA VAL A 184 2.12 4.01 4.40
C VAL A 184 3.18 3.37 3.50
N ARG A 185 3.29 3.86 2.27
CA ARG A 185 4.21 3.37 1.23
C ARG A 185 4.08 1.86 0.92
N ALA A 186 2.94 1.25 1.20
CA ALA A 186 2.66 -0.12 0.76
C ALA A 186 2.46 -0.15 -0.76
N ASN A 187 2.72 -1.30 -1.37
CA ASN A 187 2.45 -1.53 -2.80
C ASN A 187 1.20 -2.39 -2.94
N LEU A 188 0.08 -1.82 -3.38
CA LEU A 188 -1.17 -2.52 -3.69
C LEU A 188 -1.49 -2.50 -5.19
N SER A 189 -0.46 -2.41 -6.04
CA SER A 189 -0.65 -2.39 -7.50
C SER A 189 -1.49 -3.59 -7.95
N SER A 190 -2.54 -3.33 -8.73
CA SER A 190 -3.48 -4.34 -9.23
C SER A 190 -4.19 -5.18 -8.15
N ALA A 191 -4.16 -4.78 -6.87
CA ALA A 191 -4.88 -5.47 -5.82
C ALA A 191 -6.41 -5.31 -5.97
N VAL A 192 -7.17 -6.25 -5.44
CA VAL A 192 -8.63 -6.22 -5.42
C VAL A 192 -9.12 -5.82 -4.03
N LEU A 193 -9.64 -4.61 -3.88
CA LEU A 193 -10.22 -4.04 -2.66
C LEU A 193 -11.73 -3.77 -2.82
N GLU A 194 -12.39 -4.50 -3.71
CA GLU A 194 -13.82 -4.37 -3.95
C GLU A 194 -14.61 -4.57 -2.65
N ALA A 195 -15.49 -3.61 -2.33
CA ALA A 195 -16.26 -3.55 -1.10
C ALA A 195 -15.43 -3.62 0.21
N ALA A 196 -14.12 -3.40 0.16
CA ALA A 196 -13.29 -3.34 1.35
C ALA A 196 -13.59 -2.09 2.19
N ASN A 197 -13.36 -2.18 3.50
CA ASN A 197 -13.44 -1.04 4.40
C ASN A 197 -12.05 -0.51 4.72
N LEU A 198 -11.71 0.67 4.24
CA LEU A 198 -10.49 1.43 4.48
C LEU A 198 -10.76 2.74 5.24
N SER A 199 -11.90 2.85 5.92
CA SER A 199 -12.25 4.08 6.66
C SER A 199 -11.13 4.42 7.65
N GLU A 200 -10.70 5.68 7.66
CA GLU A 200 -9.59 6.21 8.48
C GLU A 200 -8.23 5.52 8.26
N ALA A 201 -8.06 4.73 7.19
CA ALA A 201 -6.79 4.07 6.90
C ALA A 201 -5.74 5.08 6.39
N ASN A 202 -4.47 4.84 6.72
CA ASN A 202 -3.36 5.68 6.28
C ASN A 202 -2.60 5.03 5.13
N LEU A 203 -2.88 5.45 3.90
CA LEU A 203 -2.28 5.01 2.65
C LEU A 203 -1.28 6.02 2.08
N ARG A 204 -0.74 6.93 2.90
CA ARG A 204 0.16 7.99 2.42
C ARG A 204 1.34 7.43 1.61
N GLY A 205 1.49 7.92 0.38
CA GLY A 205 2.53 7.52 -0.55
C GLY A 205 2.47 6.06 -1.01
N ALA A 206 1.33 5.38 -0.85
CA ALA A 206 1.14 4.02 -1.35
C ALA A 206 1.11 3.98 -2.89
N THR A 207 1.52 2.85 -3.45
CA THR A 207 1.34 2.56 -4.88
C THR A 207 0.06 1.76 -5.06
N LEU A 208 -0.92 2.36 -5.73
CA LEU A 208 -2.30 1.89 -5.94
C LEU A 208 -2.65 1.84 -7.43
N ARG A 209 -1.64 1.67 -8.30
CA ARG A 209 -1.83 1.65 -9.75
C ARG A 209 -2.73 0.47 -10.14
N GLY A 210 -3.81 0.73 -10.87
CA GLY A 210 -4.73 -0.30 -11.34
C GLY A 210 -5.50 -1.03 -10.23
N THR A 211 -5.47 -0.53 -9.00
CA THR A 211 -6.16 -1.16 -7.87
C THR A 211 -7.68 -1.02 -8.03
N ASN A 212 -8.43 -2.09 -7.73
CA ASN A 212 -9.89 -2.10 -7.78
C ASN A 212 -10.49 -1.77 -6.40
N PHE A 213 -11.00 -0.56 -6.22
CA PHE A 213 -11.73 -0.06 -5.05
C PHE A 213 -13.24 0.06 -5.30
N ARG A 214 -13.82 -0.65 -6.27
CA ARG A 214 -15.27 -0.59 -6.52
C ARG A 214 -16.05 -0.79 -5.23
N GLN A 215 -17.00 0.10 -4.94
CA GLN A 215 -17.84 0.05 -3.74
C GLN A 215 -17.08 0.05 -2.40
N ALA A 216 -15.78 0.37 -2.39
CA ALA A 216 -15.00 0.43 -1.16
C ALA A 216 -15.46 1.59 -0.28
N LYS A 217 -15.31 1.43 1.03
CA LYS A 217 -15.47 2.51 2.01
C LYS A 217 -14.11 3.08 2.35
N MET A 218 -13.92 4.36 2.12
CA MET A 218 -12.65 5.07 2.26
C MET A 218 -12.84 6.40 2.99
N THR A 219 -13.94 6.53 3.76
CA THR A 219 -14.26 7.73 4.53
C THR A 219 -13.09 8.12 5.42
N ASP A 220 -12.67 9.38 5.35
CA ASP A 220 -11.55 9.95 6.11
C ASP A 220 -10.20 9.22 5.93
N ALA A 221 -10.02 8.45 4.85
CA ALA A 221 -8.74 7.81 4.56
C ALA A 221 -7.70 8.85 4.11
N ASN A 222 -6.44 8.64 4.49
CA ASN A 222 -5.33 9.49 4.02
C ASN A 222 -4.62 8.82 2.84
N LEU A 223 -4.74 9.41 1.67
CA LEU A 223 -4.11 9.01 0.39
C LEU A 223 -3.14 10.10 -0.12
N GLU A 224 -2.60 10.92 0.79
CA GLU A 224 -1.66 11.98 0.42
C GLU A 224 -0.48 11.38 -0.37
N SER A 225 -0.17 11.99 -1.52
CA SER A 225 0.90 11.55 -2.43
C SER A 225 0.77 10.10 -2.93
N ALA A 226 -0.42 9.49 -2.86
CA ALA A 226 -0.64 8.15 -3.38
C ALA A 226 -0.59 8.14 -4.91
N ARG A 227 -0.11 7.02 -5.48
CA ARG A 227 -0.02 6.76 -6.91
C ARG A 227 -1.17 5.86 -7.34
N MET A 228 -2.22 6.43 -7.91
CA MET A 228 -3.51 5.80 -8.22
C MET A 228 -3.79 5.78 -9.73
N GLU A 229 -2.74 5.72 -10.56
CA GLU A 229 -2.88 5.72 -12.01
C GLU A 229 -3.77 4.54 -12.44
N SER A 230 -4.84 4.84 -13.20
CA SER A 230 -5.82 3.84 -13.66
C SER A 230 -6.48 3.01 -12.54
N ALA A 231 -6.48 3.48 -11.29
CA ALA A 231 -7.28 2.87 -10.23
C ALA A 231 -8.77 2.97 -10.55
N VAL A 232 -9.56 2.02 -10.05
CA VAL A 232 -11.02 1.99 -10.25
C VAL A 232 -11.71 2.18 -8.90
N LEU A 233 -12.48 3.26 -8.76
CA LEU A 233 -13.19 3.69 -7.56
C LEU A 233 -14.70 3.88 -7.84
N ASP A 234 -15.21 3.25 -8.90
CA ASP A 234 -16.61 3.32 -9.30
C ASP A 234 -17.54 2.91 -8.13
N ASP A 235 -18.49 3.79 -7.80
CA ASP A 235 -19.40 3.70 -6.64
C ASP A 235 -18.72 3.64 -5.25
N ALA A 236 -17.45 4.03 -5.11
CA ALA A 236 -16.78 4.08 -3.81
C ALA A 236 -17.26 5.24 -2.93
N GLN A 237 -17.26 5.04 -1.61
CA GLN A 237 -17.58 6.04 -0.59
C GLN A 237 -16.29 6.62 -0.04
N ALA A 238 -15.87 7.80 -0.50
CA ALA A 238 -14.60 8.44 -0.15
C ALA A 238 -14.78 9.87 0.39
N ASP A 239 -15.87 10.09 1.15
CA ASP A 239 -16.11 11.37 1.83
C ASP A 239 -14.97 11.68 2.81
N GLY A 240 -14.55 12.95 2.87
CA GLY A 240 -13.46 13.41 3.75
C GLY A 240 -12.07 12.89 3.38
N VAL A 241 -11.90 12.18 2.26
CA VAL A 241 -10.61 11.59 1.88
C VAL A 241 -9.55 12.67 1.61
N GLU A 242 -8.31 12.42 2.04
CA GLU A 242 -7.17 13.31 1.77
C GLU A 242 -6.36 12.80 0.57
N LEU A 243 -6.43 13.49 -0.56
CA LEU A 243 -5.75 13.18 -1.82
C LEU A 243 -4.73 14.25 -2.23
N ASN A 244 -4.22 15.04 -1.29
CA ASN A 244 -3.23 16.08 -1.57
C ASN A 244 -2.02 15.49 -2.32
N ASN A 245 -1.67 16.09 -3.47
CA ASN A 245 -0.57 15.64 -4.35
C ASN A 245 -0.72 14.19 -4.89
N ALA A 246 -1.91 13.58 -4.82
CA ALA A 246 -2.14 12.25 -5.36
C ALA A 246 -2.14 12.26 -6.89
N VAL A 247 -1.77 11.14 -7.50
CA VAL A 247 -1.75 10.94 -8.96
C VAL A 247 -2.87 9.99 -9.35
N LEU A 248 -3.96 10.50 -9.90
CA LEU A 248 -5.16 9.78 -10.33
C LEU A 248 -5.33 9.78 -11.86
N ILE A 249 -4.22 9.86 -12.61
CA ILE A 249 -4.23 9.92 -14.07
C ILE A 249 -5.03 8.72 -14.63
N ARG A 250 -6.05 9.02 -15.43
CA ARG A 250 -6.98 8.04 -16.03
C ARG A 250 -7.62 7.08 -15.03
N ALA A 251 -7.78 7.49 -13.77
CA ALA A 251 -8.55 6.74 -12.80
C ALA A 251 -10.05 6.77 -13.14
N ASP A 252 -10.75 5.69 -12.80
CA ASP A 252 -12.20 5.60 -12.91
C ASP A 252 -12.82 5.96 -11.56
N LEU A 253 -13.36 7.17 -11.44
CA LEU A 253 -14.01 7.77 -10.27
C LEU A 253 -15.51 8.02 -10.57
N ASN A 254 -16.12 7.29 -11.51
CA ASN A 254 -17.53 7.50 -11.82
C ASN A 254 -18.40 7.18 -10.58
N ARG A 255 -19.39 8.03 -10.30
CA ARG A 255 -20.32 7.87 -9.16
C ARG A 255 -19.64 7.78 -7.79
N VAL A 256 -18.37 8.17 -7.68
CA VAL A 256 -17.68 8.23 -6.39
C VAL A 256 -18.28 9.34 -5.53
N SER A 257 -18.38 9.10 -4.22
CA SER A 257 -18.63 10.17 -3.26
C SER A 257 -17.31 10.70 -2.74
N LEU A 258 -17.04 11.98 -2.98
CA LEU A 258 -15.86 12.74 -2.57
C LEU A 258 -16.29 14.00 -1.80
N LYS A 259 -17.39 13.93 -1.06
CA LYS A 259 -17.89 15.08 -0.29
C LYS A 259 -16.85 15.49 0.76
N ASP A 260 -16.68 16.78 1.00
CA ASP A 260 -15.80 17.32 2.04
C ASP A 260 -14.31 16.89 1.88
N SER A 261 -13.94 16.36 0.72
CA SER A 261 -12.60 15.80 0.47
C SER A 261 -11.57 16.84 0.10
N ILE A 262 -10.28 16.50 0.22
CA ILE A 262 -9.16 17.42 -0.04
C ILE A 262 -8.28 16.87 -1.17
N LEU A 263 -8.38 17.43 -2.37
CA LEU A 263 -7.66 17.04 -3.58
C LEU A 263 -6.65 18.09 -4.05
N ARG A 264 -6.07 18.88 -3.15
CA ARG A 264 -5.17 19.98 -3.55
C ARG A 264 -3.95 19.44 -4.31
N TYR A 265 -3.63 20.09 -5.42
CA TYR A 265 -2.49 19.71 -6.28
C TYR A 265 -2.56 18.26 -6.83
N ALA A 266 -3.71 17.60 -6.74
CA ALA A 266 -3.88 16.27 -7.31
C ALA A 266 -3.84 16.31 -8.83
N ASN A 267 -3.31 15.26 -9.45
CA ASN A 267 -3.34 15.09 -10.91
C ASN A 267 -4.45 14.10 -11.28
N LEU A 268 -5.55 14.61 -11.83
CA LEU A 268 -6.70 13.87 -12.35
C LEU A 268 -6.78 13.94 -13.89
N GLU A 269 -5.65 14.11 -14.58
CA GLU A 269 -5.59 14.14 -16.05
C GLU A 269 -6.27 12.91 -16.65
N GLY A 270 -7.25 13.13 -17.52
CA GLY A 270 -8.05 12.09 -18.18
C GLY A 270 -8.88 11.21 -17.24
N ALA A 271 -9.06 11.60 -15.98
CA ALA A 271 -9.86 10.84 -15.03
C ALA A 271 -11.36 10.86 -15.40
N ALA A 272 -12.06 9.77 -15.09
CA ALA A 272 -13.50 9.66 -15.25
C ALA A 272 -14.20 10.00 -13.95
N LEU A 273 -14.98 11.06 -13.91
CA LEU A 273 -15.68 11.59 -12.74
C LEU A 273 -17.17 11.80 -13.06
N ASN A 274 -17.73 11.06 -14.02
CA ASN A 274 -19.13 11.23 -14.38
C ASN A 274 -20.00 10.89 -13.17
N GLN A 275 -20.99 11.73 -12.86
CA GLN A 275 -21.89 11.59 -11.71
C GLN A 275 -21.15 11.53 -10.36
N ALA A 276 -19.90 11.98 -10.28
CA ALA A 276 -19.18 12.07 -9.01
C ALA A 276 -19.77 13.17 -8.12
N ILE A 277 -19.79 12.94 -6.81
CA ILE A 277 -20.25 13.91 -5.81
C ILE A 277 -19.01 14.57 -5.20
N LEU A 278 -18.78 15.84 -5.51
CA LEU A 278 -17.65 16.66 -5.09
C LEU A 278 -18.11 17.86 -4.24
N ILE A 279 -19.28 17.76 -3.61
CA ILE A 279 -19.86 18.82 -2.79
C ILE A 279 -18.90 19.19 -1.67
N ASP A 280 -18.67 20.49 -1.48
CA ASP A 280 -17.78 21.06 -0.45
C ASP A 280 -16.30 20.61 -0.59
N ALA A 281 -15.90 19.98 -1.71
CA ALA A 281 -14.55 19.48 -1.89
C ALA A 281 -13.53 20.59 -2.19
N ASP A 282 -12.30 20.42 -1.68
CA ASP A 282 -11.18 21.33 -1.92
C ASP A 282 -10.25 20.78 -3.00
N ILE A 283 -10.47 21.24 -4.24
CA ILE A 283 -9.81 20.78 -5.47
C ILE A 283 -8.80 21.85 -5.97
N ARG A 284 -8.30 22.68 -5.06
CA ARG A 284 -7.43 23.81 -5.43
C ARG A 284 -6.16 23.34 -6.12
N ALA A 285 -5.81 24.05 -7.20
CA ALA A 285 -4.61 23.79 -7.99
C ALA A 285 -4.48 22.33 -8.51
N ALA A 286 -5.59 21.60 -8.59
CA ALA A 286 -5.61 20.27 -9.20
C ALA A 286 -5.56 20.37 -10.74
N ILE A 287 -5.04 19.33 -11.37
CA ILE A 287 -5.04 19.16 -12.83
C ILE A 287 -6.19 18.22 -13.18
N LEU A 288 -7.14 18.71 -13.96
CA LEU A 288 -8.30 17.99 -14.50
C LEU A 288 -8.34 18.10 -16.03
N GLU A 289 -7.18 18.24 -16.67
CA GLU A 289 -7.07 18.26 -18.14
C GLU A 289 -7.65 16.97 -18.72
N ASP A 290 -8.48 17.09 -19.76
CA ASP A 290 -9.20 15.98 -20.40
C ASP A 290 -10.11 15.15 -19.46
N ALA A 291 -10.38 15.62 -18.23
CA ALA A 291 -11.23 14.91 -17.29
C ALA A 291 -12.70 14.92 -17.74
N ARG A 292 -13.43 13.84 -17.41
CA ARG A 292 -14.85 13.69 -17.74
C ARG A 292 -15.69 13.88 -16.49
N LEU A 293 -16.39 14.99 -16.36
CA LEU A 293 -17.20 15.34 -15.19
C LEU A 293 -18.69 15.49 -15.57
N ALA A 294 -19.18 14.74 -16.55
CA ALA A 294 -20.58 14.88 -16.95
C ALA A 294 -21.50 14.51 -15.77
N GLU A 295 -22.49 15.36 -15.49
CA GLU A 295 -23.43 15.20 -14.37
C GLU A 295 -22.78 15.15 -12.97
N ALA A 296 -21.52 15.57 -12.84
CA ALA A 296 -20.87 15.65 -11.53
C ALA A 296 -21.43 16.82 -10.70
N ASP A 297 -21.52 16.65 -9.38
CA ASP A 297 -21.95 17.71 -8.47
C ASP A 297 -20.75 18.35 -7.77
N LEU A 298 -20.40 19.58 -8.18
CA LEU A 298 -19.32 20.38 -7.61
C LEU A 298 -19.84 21.53 -6.74
N SER A 299 -21.07 21.43 -6.23
CA SER A 299 -21.67 22.50 -5.42
C SER A 299 -20.77 22.90 -4.26
N ASN A 300 -20.56 24.19 -4.05
CA ASN A 300 -19.67 24.77 -3.03
C ASN A 300 -18.19 24.35 -3.11
N ALA A 301 -17.79 23.59 -4.12
CA ALA A 301 -16.41 23.14 -4.23
C ALA A 301 -15.46 24.32 -4.48
N ASN A 302 -14.20 24.14 -4.09
CA ASN A 302 -13.14 25.10 -4.35
C ASN A 302 -12.18 24.61 -5.42
N LEU A 303 -12.33 25.14 -6.63
CA LEU A 303 -11.48 24.88 -7.79
C LEU A 303 -10.49 26.02 -8.05
N THR A 304 -10.17 26.83 -7.04
CA THR A 304 -9.23 27.95 -7.24
C THR A 304 -7.91 27.46 -7.83
N ARG A 305 -7.46 28.06 -8.93
CA ARG A 305 -6.22 27.73 -9.69
C ARG A 305 -6.19 26.33 -10.33
N SER A 306 -7.30 25.62 -10.44
CA SER A 306 -7.31 24.32 -11.11
C SER A 306 -7.23 24.45 -12.64
N VAL A 307 -6.77 23.40 -13.30
CA VAL A 307 -6.69 23.31 -14.76
C VAL A 307 -7.78 22.34 -15.24
N LEU A 308 -8.74 22.81 -16.02
CA LEU A 308 -9.85 22.03 -16.60
C LEU A 308 -9.84 22.09 -18.13
N ILE A 309 -8.65 22.22 -18.74
CA ILE A 309 -8.53 22.32 -20.20
C ILE A 309 -9.13 21.06 -20.84
N ASN A 310 -9.94 21.23 -21.89
CA ASN A 310 -10.65 20.15 -22.59
C ASN A 310 -11.58 19.28 -21.70
N ALA A 311 -11.88 19.70 -20.47
CA ALA A 311 -12.73 18.90 -19.60
C ALA A 311 -14.17 18.82 -20.14
N SER A 312 -14.80 17.65 -20.02
CA SER A 312 -16.21 17.47 -20.36
C SER A 312 -17.07 17.78 -19.13
N LEU A 313 -17.80 18.91 -19.14
CA LEU A 313 -18.58 19.42 -18.01
C LEU A 313 -20.10 19.43 -18.28
N ASN A 314 -20.57 18.67 -19.27
CA ASN A 314 -22.00 18.62 -19.62
C ASN A 314 -22.87 18.27 -18.40
N ASN A 315 -23.88 19.08 -18.11
CA ASN A 315 -24.81 18.91 -16.98
C ASN A 315 -24.13 18.82 -15.60
N ALA A 316 -22.88 19.24 -15.46
CA ALA A 316 -22.24 19.33 -14.15
C ALA A 316 -22.84 20.48 -13.34
N ASN A 317 -22.98 20.31 -12.04
CA ASN A 317 -23.49 21.34 -11.14
C ASN A 317 -22.33 22.14 -10.54
N PHE A 318 -22.20 23.42 -10.91
CA PHE A 318 -21.21 24.36 -10.35
C PHE A 318 -21.83 25.39 -9.40
N SER A 319 -22.97 25.06 -8.77
CA SER A 319 -23.64 25.97 -7.85
C SER A 319 -22.71 26.45 -6.74
N GLN A 320 -22.52 27.76 -6.61
CA GLN A 320 -21.66 28.36 -5.57
C GLN A 320 -20.20 27.88 -5.58
N THR A 321 -19.74 27.30 -6.70
CA THR A 321 -18.36 26.82 -6.84
C THR A 321 -17.40 27.99 -7.02
N ASN A 322 -16.23 27.92 -6.39
CA ASN A 322 -15.17 28.91 -6.59
C ASN A 322 -14.20 28.48 -7.69
N LEU A 323 -14.27 29.13 -8.86
CA LEU A 323 -13.42 28.88 -10.02
C LEU A 323 -12.32 29.94 -10.19
N SER A 324 -12.06 30.76 -9.17
CA SER A 324 -11.06 31.83 -9.25
C SER A 324 -9.70 31.34 -9.76
N TYR A 325 -9.16 31.99 -10.79
CA TYR A 325 -7.90 31.64 -11.46
C TYR A 325 -7.87 30.24 -12.09
N ALA A 326 -9.02 29.57 -12.22
CA ALA A 326 -9.10 28.30 -12.93
C ALA A 326 -8.98 28.53 -14.44
N ASN A 327 -8.58 27.49 -15.15
CA ASN A 327 -8.49 27.50 -16.61
C ASN A 327 -9.44 26.46 -17.21
N LEU A 328 -10.54 26.92 -17.81
CA LEU A 328 -11.55 26.10 -18.47
C LEU A 328 -11.44 26.16 -20.00
N ARG A 329 -10.32 26.62 -20.58
CA ARG A 329 -10.15 26.70 -22.03
C ARG A 329 -10.52 25.38 -22.70
N ASP A 330 -11.33 25.46 -23.77
CA ASP A 330 -11.79 24.31 -24.55
C ASP A 330 -12.65 23.29 -23.77
N ALA A 331 -13.04 23.59 -22.52
CA ALA A 331 -13.98 22.76 -21.76
C ALA A 331 -15.39 22.86 -22.36
N ASN A 332 -16.11 21.75 -22.40
CA ASN A 332 -17.48 21.73 -22.90
C ASN A 332 -18.48 21.96 -21.75
N VAL A 333 -19.17 23.10 -21.77
CA VAL A 333 -20.13 23.56 -20.76
C VAL A 333 -21.48 23.87 -21.42
N GLU A 334 -22.58 23.65 -20.69
CA GLU A 334 -23.92 24.07 -21.13
C GLU A 334 -24.25 25.49 -20.58
N SER A 335 -25.20 26.21 -21.19
CA SER A 335 -25.43 27.64 -20.92
C SER A 335 -25.78 27.98 -19.46
N ASP A 336 -26.38 27.02 -18.73
CA ASP A 336 -26.98 27.25 -17.41
C ASP A 336 -26.15 26.61 -16.27
N THR A 337 -24.90 26.22 -16.55
CA THR A 337 -24.03 25.39 -15.70
C THR A 337 -23.57 26.08 -14.40
N PHE A 338 -23.53 27.41 -14.36
CA PHE A 338 -22.73 28.17 -13.39
C PHE A 338 -23.53 29.07 -12.44
N ASP A 339 -24.62 28.55 -11.85
CA ASP A 339 -25.42 29.33 -10.90
C ASP A 339 -24.60 29.78 -9.68
N GLN A 340 -24.53 31.08 -9.40
CA GLN A 340 -23.79 31.67 -8.27
C GLN A 340 -22.31 31.27 -8.17
N ALA A 341 -21.69 30.79 -9.26
CA ALA A 341 -20.27 30.46 -9.27
C ALA A 341 -19.40 31.72 -9.27
N ILE A 342 -18.26 31.65 -8.58
CA ILE A 342 -17.32 32.77 -8.44
C ILE A 342 -16.22 32.66 -9.51
N PHE A 343 -16.03 33.74 -10.27
CA PHE A 343 -15.07 33.80 -11.38
C PHE A 343 -14.09 34.95 -11.17
N CYS A 344 -12.96 34.76 -10.49
CA CYS A 344 -11.91 35.80 -10.41
C CYS A 344 -10.73 35.49 -11.29
N ASN A 345 -10.53 36.24 -12.37
CA ASN A 345 -9.50 35.98 -13.38
C ASN A 345 -9.57 34.53 -13.92
N THR A 346 -10.76 34.05 -14.21
CA THR A 346 -11.00 32.68 -14.68
C THR A 346 -10.92 32.66 -16.20
N ILE A 347 -10.19 31.72 -16.79
CA ILE A 347 -10.16 31.55 -18.25
C ILE A 347 -11.34 30.68 -18.64
N MET A 348 -12.26 31.20 -19.44
CA MET A 348 -13.47 30.54 -19.91
C MET A 348 -13.19 29.63 -21.12
N PRO A 349 -14.14 28.77 -21.52
CA PRO A 349 -13.97 27.86 -22.66
C PRO A 349 -13.51 28.49 -23.96
N ASP A 350 -14.01 29.68 -24.30
CA ASP A 350 -13.61 30.47 -25.48
C ASP A 350 -12.24 31.17 -25.32
N GLY A 351 -11.64 31.07 -24.14
CA GLY A 351 -10.36 31.68 -23.78
C GLY A 351 -10.47 33.12 -23.26
N GLU A 352 -11.67 33.69 -23.15
CA GLU A 352 -11.88 34.99 -22.50
C GLU A 352 -11.65 34.88 -20.99
N ILE A 353 -11.32 36.01 -20.35
CA ILE A 353 -11.11 36.06 -18.90
C ILE A 353 -12.35 36.66 -18.25
N GLU A 354 -13.00 35.89 -17.39
CA GLU A 354 -14.13 36.33 -16.59
C GLU A 354 -13.69 36.77 -15.18
N ASN A 355 -14.25 37.89 -14.73
CA ASN A 355 -13.96 38.51 -13.44
C ASN A 355 -15.25 38.96 -12.73
N ARG A 356 -16.08 38.00 -12.31
CA ARG A 356 -17.40 38.16 -11.68
C ARG A 356 -17.44 37.57 -10.26
N ASP A 357 -18.21 38.21 -9.38
CA ASP A 357 -18.50 37.76 -8.01
C ASP A 357 -17.26 37.61 -7.10
N CYS A 358 -16.24 38.44 -7.35
CA CYS A 358 -15.01 38.46 -6.57
C CYS A 358 -15.17 39.10 -5.18
N PRO A 359 -14.51 38.53 -4.15
CA PRO A 359 -14.50 39.09 -2.79
C PRO A 359 -13.65 40.36 -2.64
#